data_AF-A0A832ZYK6-F1
#
_entry.id   AF-A0A832ZYK6-F1
#
_cell.length_a   1.000
_cell.length_b   1.000
_cell.length_c   1.000
_cell.angle_alpha   90.00
_cell.angle_beta   90.00
_cell.angle_gamma   90.00
#
_symmetry.space_group_name_H-M   'P 1'
#
loop_
_entity.id
_entity.type
_entity.pdbx_description
1 polymer ?
#
loop_
_entity_poly.entity_id
_entity_poly.type
_entity_poly.pdbx_seq_one_letter_code
_entity_poly.pdbx_strand_id
1 'polypeptide(L)'
;MLSKVVVFLSSFLTPSNPEGAIKTVEYVASKKFEVVSSSISSHVDHSYLSLVLTYFLNNSISCLVILLAYILTAYLYRREVKEDPKALEDYIDALMLIYIVTVVNPLTGILGYRLDIEHLVVIVPHGIFEFAGLALSIVTGLTLAERILPLECLQSSKGIFTGDIILKIIVALMLIGFAALLEPLDWMIYQYSLYYGEDLLELLVKTYLGILKFLPYSVLPVGLFQHLYNR
;
A
#
# COMPACT_ATOMS: atom_id res chain seq x y z
N MET A 1 7.45 -19.78 20.46
CA MET A 1 6.85 -18.76 19.57
C MET A 1 7.44 -17.37 19.81
N LEU A 2 7.10 -16.64 20.89
CA LEU A 2 7.61 -15.27 21.11
C LEU A 2 9.16 -15.18 21.12
N SER A 3 9.84 -16.14 21.75
CA SER A 3 11.31 -16.16 21.84
C SER A 3 12.01 -16.34 20.48
N LYS A 4 11.46 -17.16 19.57
CA LYS A 4 12.06 -17.37 18.23
C LYS A 4 11.82 -16.16 17.31
N VAL A 5 10.61 -15.58 17.35
CA VAL A 5 10.28 -14.35 16.62
C VAL A 5 11.09 -13.16 17.14
N VAL A 6 11.30 -13.05 18.45
CA VAL A 6 12.17 -12.01 19.05
C VAL A 6 13.64 -12.23 18.69
N VAL A 7 14.13 -13.47 18.66
CA VAL A 7 15.50 -13.78 18.20
C VAL A 7 15.66 -13.46 16.71
N PHE A 8 14.67 -13.80 15.89
CA PHE A 8 14.64 -13.46 14.46
C PHE A 8 14.58 -11.95 14.22
N LEU A 9 13.70 -11.22 14.91
CA LEU A 9 13.65 -9.75 14.87
C LEU A 9 14.95 -9.12 15.40
N SER A 10 15.56 -9.71 16.44
CA SER A 10 16.87 -9.26 16.94
C SER A 10 17.96 -9.42 15.88
N SER A 11 17.90 -10.48 15.06
CA SER A 11 18.86 -10.68 13.96
C SER A 11 18.71 -9.65 12.83
N PHE A 12 17.53 -9.06 12.66
CA PHE A 12 17.31 -7.90 11.77
C PHE A 12 17.73 -6.57 12.41
N LEU A 13 17.62 -6.44 13.73
CA LEU A 13 17.99 -5.23 14.48
C LEU A 13 19.50 -5.14 14.79
N THR A 14 20.21 -6.25 14.77
CA THR A 14 21.69 -6.31 14.78
C THR A 14 22.21 -6.91 13.47
N PRO A 15 22.13 -6.18 12.34
CA PRO A 15 22.85 -6.58 11.15
C PRO A 15 24.35 -6.62 11.46
N SER A 16 25.07 -7.57 10.90
CA SER A 16 26.55 -7.58 10.94
C SER A 16 27.17 -6.37 10.23
N ASN A 17 26.38 -5.63 9.44
CA ASN A 17 26.79 -4.40 8.76
C ASN A 17 25.62 -3.39 8.61
N PRO A 18 25.20 -2.74 9.72
CA PRO A 18 23.96 -1.96 9.77
C PRO A 18 23.98 -0.75 8.83
N GLU A 19 25.13 -0.11 8.63
CA GLU A 19 25.27 1.00 7.69
C GLU A 19 25.00 0.60 6.23
N GLY A 20 25.40 -0.61 5.83
CA GLY A 20 25.17 -1.09 4.46
C GLY A 20 23.70 -1.41 4.18
N ALA A 21 23.02 -2.04 5.14
CA ALA A 21 21.60 -2.35 5.04
C ALA A 21 20.75 -1.08 5.02
N ILE A 22 21.03 -0.12 5.92
CA ILE A 22 20.34 1.17 5.97
C ILE A 22 20.56 1.95 4.68
N LYS A 23 21.81 2.04 4.17
CA LYS A 23 22.09 2.69 2.87
C LYS A 23 21.38 2.02 1.69
N THR A 24 21.20 0.70 1.73
CA THR A 24 20.48 -0.02 0.66
C THR A 24 18.99 0.26 0.72
N VAL A 25 18.39 0.26 1.91
CA VAL A 25 16.98 0.63 2.11
C VAL A 25 16.74 2.08 1.71
N GLU A 26 17.61 2.99 2.14
CA GLU A 26 17.58 4.41 1.77
C GLU A 26 17.72 4.57 0.24
N TYR A 27 18.66 3.88 -0.40
CA TYR A 27 18.84 3.93 -1.86
C TYR A 27 17.60 3.43 -2.62
N VAL A 28 17.04 2.28 -2.25
CA VAL A 28 15.85 1.70 -2.90
C VAL A 28 14.65 2.63 -2.72
N ALA A 29 14.47 3.17 -1.52
CA ALA A 29 13.36 4.05 -1.21
C ALA A 29 13.52 5.43 -1.90
N SER A 30 14.73 5.99 -1.95
CA SER A 30 15.04 7.19 -2.71
C SER A 30 14.89 7.00 -4.21
N LYS A 31 15.18 5.83 -4.77
CA LYS A 31 14.93 5.54 -6.19
C LYS A 31 13.45 5.41 -6.51
N LYS A 32 12.65 4.76 -5.65
CA LYS A 32 11.18 4.72 -5.77
C LYS A 32 10.63 6.15 -5.80
N PHE A 33 11.17 7.02 -4.96
CA PHE A 33 10.79 8.42 -4.89
C PHE A 33 11.29 9.25 -6.08
N GLU A 34 12.57 9.15 -6.46
CA GLU A 34 13.18 9.91 -7.55
C GLU A 34 12.45 9.64 -8.87
N VAL A 35 12.00 8.40 -9.11
CA VAL A 35 11.16 8.08 -10.27
C VAL A 35 9.84 8.85 -10.23
N VAL A 36 9.15 8.92 -9.08
CA VAL A 36 7.89 9.65 -8.93
C VAL A 36 8.11 11.17 -9.03
N SER A 37 9.11 11.71 -8.35
CA SER A 37 9.38 13.16 -8.30
C SER A 37 10.01 13.69 -9.58
N SER A 38 10.94 12.96 -10.21
CA SER A 38 11.57 13.39 -11.46
C SER A 38 10.58 13.33 -12.62
N SER A 39 9.62 12.40 -12.62
CA SER A 39 8.53 12.41 -13.60
C SER A 39 7.58 13.61 -13.43
N ILE A 40 7.52 14.21 -12.23
CA ILE A 40 6.77 15.45 -11.96
C ILE A 40 7.61 16.71 -12.23
N SER A 41 8.92 16.70 -11.93
CA SER A 41 9.77 17.89 -11.94
C SER A 41 10.63 18.09 -13.20
N SER A 42 10.83 17.05 -14.02
CA SER A 42 11.79 17.11 -15.15
C SER A 42 11.20 16.87 -16.54
N HIS A 43 9.91 16.56 -16.67
CA HIS A 43 9.30 16.30 -17.98
C HIS A 43 7.95 16.99 -18.11
N VAL A 44 7.89 17.97 -19.01
CA VAL A 44 6.66 18.56 -19.58
C VAL A 44 5.87 17.52 -20.42
N ASP A 45 6.40 16.30 -20.58
CA ASP A 45 5.92 15.26 -21.51
C ASP A 45 5.21 14.05 -20.88
N HIS A 46 5.12 13.93 -19.54
CA HIS A 46 4.36 12.84 -18.91
C HIS A 46 2.99 13.32 -18.43
N SER A 47 1.93 12.74 -18.98
CA SER A 47 0.57 13.06 -18.56
C SER A 47 0.32 12.59 -17.13
N TYR A 48 -0.50 13.33 -16.37
CA TYR A 48 -0.96 12.92 -15.02
C TYR A 48 -1.44 11.47 -14.99
N LEU A 49 -2.13 11.03 -16.06
CA LEU A 49 -2.57 9.66 -16.22
C LEU A 49 -1.42 8.64 -16.23
N SER A 50 -0.27 8.98 -16.82
CA SER A 50 0.91 8.10 -16.82
C SER A 50 1.44 7.87 -15.41
N LEU A 51 1.50 8.93 -14.57
CA LEU A 51 1.94 8.83 -13.18
C LEU A 51 0.98 7.94 -12.36
N VAL A 52 -0.32 8.21 -12.48
CA VAL A 52 -1.39 7.44 -11.84
C VAL A 52 -1.28 5.96 -12.24
N LEU A 53 -1.12 5.66 -13.53
CA LEU A 53 -1.05 4.27 -14.01
C LEU A 53 0.18 3.54 -13.50
N THR A 54 1.35 4.18 -13.49
CA THR A 54 2.59 3.55 -12.98
C THR A 54 2.47 3.25 -11.49
N TYR A 55 1.98 4.18 -10.69
CA TYR A 55 1.77 3.93 -9.26
C TYR A 55 0.71 2.86 -9.04
N PHE A 56 -0.42 2.92 -9.76
CA PHE A 56 -1.48 1.92 -9.67
C PHE A 56 -0.96 0.52 -9.99
N LEU A 57 -0.25 0.35 -11.11
CA LEU A 57 0.28 -0.95 -11.52
C LEU A 57 1.31 -1.48 -10.52
N ASN A 58 2.24 -0.65 -10.07
CA ASN A 58 3.28 -1.06 -9.13
C ASN A 58 2.69 -1.54 -7.78
N ASN A 59 1.76 -0.76 -7.22
CA ASN A 59 1.13 -1.11 -5.94
C ASN A 59 0.10 -2.23 -6.08
N SER A 60 -0.57 -2.35 -7.22
CA SER A 60 -1.45 -3.49 -7.52
C SER A 60 -0.68 -4.80 -7.67
N ILE A 61 0.45 -4.79 -8.38
CA ILE A 61 1.34 -5.96 -8.48
C ILE A 61 1.85 -6.35 -7.09
N SER A 62 2.24 -5.38 -6.26
CA SER A 62 2.65 -5.63 -4.88
C SER A 62 1.55 -6.31 -4.07
N CYS A 63 0.30 -5.83 -4.15
CA CYS A 63 -0.87 -6.46 -3.53
C CYS A 63 -1.07 -7.92 -3.97
N LEU A 64 -0.93 -8.19 -5.27
CA LEU A 64 -1.07 -9.54 -5.84
C LEU A 64 0.07 -10.46 -5.40
N VAL A 65 1.32 -9.97 -5.40
CA VAL A 65 2.49 -10.73 -4.94
C VAL A 65 2.36 -11.11 -3.47
N ILE A 66 1.92 -10.18 -2.61
CA ILE A 66 1.66 -10.45 -1.20
C ILE A 66 0.64 -11.58 -1.05
N LEU A 67 -0.50 -11.46 -1.74
CA LEU A 67 -1.57 -12.45 -1.70
C LEU A 67 -1.06 -13.83 -2.17
N LEU A 68 -0.30 -13.88 -3.27
CA LEU A 68 0.26 -15.11 -3.81
C LEU A 68 1.31 -15.73 -2.89
N ALA A 69 2.12 -14.93 -2.19
CA ALA A 69 3.13 -15.43 -1.25
C ALA A 69 2.49 -16.26 -0.12
N TYR A 70 1.38 -15.78 0.44
CA TYR A 70 0.62 -16.54 1.46
C TYR A 70 0.04 -17.84 0.91
N ILE A 71 -0.58 -17.78 -0.28
CA ILE A 71 -1.15 -18.97 -0.95
C ILE A 71 -0.07 -20.02 -1.22
N LEU A 72 1.06 -19.59 -1.77
CA LEU A 72 2.17 -20.46 -2.13
C LEU A 72 2.75 -21.13 -0.88
N THR A 73 2.94 -20.36 0.19
CA THR A 73 3.44 -20.87 1.47
C THR A 73 2.53 -21.96 2.03
N ALA A 74 1.21 -21.71 2.08
CA ALA A 74 0.25 -22.72 2.50
C ALA A 74 0.26 -23.96 1.62
N TYR A 75 0.41 -23.78 0.30
CA TYR A 75 0.45 -24.88 -0.65
C TYR A 75 1.70 -25.77 -0.49
N LEU A 76 2.87 -25.15 -0.29
CA LEU A 76 4.14 -25.85 -0.08
C LEU A 76 4.12 -26.68 1.20
N TYR A 77 3.71 -26.06 2.32
CA TYR A 77 3.67 -26.73 3.63
C TYR A 77 2.52 -27.73 3.77
N ARG A 78 1.52 -27.71 2.88
CA ARG A 78 0.36 -28.61 2.94
C ARG A 78 0.73 -30.09 2.98
N ARG A 79 1.77 -30.48 2.25
CA ARG A 79 2.23 -31.87 2.21
C ARG A 79 3.03 -32.21 3.47
N GLU A 80 3.96 -31.35 3.83
CA GLU A 80 4.85 -31.55 4.98
C GLU A 80 4.07 -31.65 6.29
N VAL A 81 3.08 -30.78 6.51
CA VAL A 81 2.22 -30.81 7.71
C VAL A 81 1.36 -32.07 7.80
N LYS A 82 0.99 -32.68 6.65
CA LYS A 82 0.29 -33.97 6.64
C LYS A 82 1.19 -35.14 7.03
N GLU A 83 2.48 -35.05 6.70
CA GLU A 83 3.46 -36.12 6.96
C GLU A 83 4.06 -35.98 8.37
N ASP A 84 4.33 -34.75 8.84
CA ASP A 84 4.83 -34.44 10.17
C ASP A 84 4.03 -33.28 10.81
N PRO A 85 3.21 -33.54 11.85
CA PRO A 85 2.49 -32.50 12.57
C PRO A 85 3.38 -31.40 13.18
N LYS A 86 4.68 -31.66 13.41
CA LYS A 86 5.61 -30.64 13.90
C LYS A 86 5.93 -29.57 12.86
N ALA A 87 5.81 -29.88 11.56
CA ALA A 87 6.00 -28.91 10.48
C ALA A 87 4.92 -27.79 10.50
N LEU A 88 3.86 -27.94 11.30
CA LEU A 88 2.86 -26.89 11.52
C LEU A 88 3.48 -25.65 12.19
N GLU A 89 4.43 -25.85 13.12
CA GLU A 89 5.13 -24.72 13.75
C GLU A 89 5.95 -23.95 12.71
N ASP A 90 6.66 -24.66 11.84
CA ASP A 90 7.47 -24.07 10.77
C ASP A 90 6.62 -23.31 9.75
N TYR A 91 5.43 -23.84 9.42
CA TYR A 91 4.45 -23.14 8.58
C TYR A 91 3.99 -21.83 9.21
N ILE A 92 3.64 -21.82 10.51
CA ILE A 92 3.21 -20.61 11.21
C ILE A 92 4.36 -19.59 11.27
N ASP A 93 5.58 -20.05 11.56
CA ASP A 93 6.76 -19.20 11.58
C ASP A 93 7.02 -18.57 10.19
N ALA A 94 6.80 -19.32 9.10
CA ALA A 94 6.88 -18.81 7.73
C ALA A 94 5.79 -17.78 7.39
N LEU A 95 4.54 -18.01 7.82
CA LEU A 95 3.46 -17.02 7.65
C LEU A 95 3.76 -15.72 8.41
N MET A 96 4.27 -15.84 9.65
CA MET A 96 4.67 -14.70 10.47
C MET A 96 5.82 -13.92 9.83
N LEU A 97 6.79 -14.62 9.24
CA LEU A 97 7.87 -13.99 8.49
C LEU A 97 7.34 -13.15 7.32
N ILE A 98 6.46 -13.74 6.50
CA ILE A 98 5.84 -13.03 5.38
C ILE A 98 5.05 -11.82 5.89
N TYR A 99 4.31 -11.96 6.98
CA TYR A 99 3.60 -10.85 7.61
C TYR A 99 4.53 -9.70 7.99
N ILE A 100 5.63 -9.98 8.69
CA ILE A 100 6.60 -8.95 9.09
C ILE A 100 7.19 -8.25 7.86
N VAL A 101 7.64 -9.00 6.86
CA VAL A 101 8.22 -8.42 5.63
C VAL A 101 7.21 -7.54 4.89
N THR A 102 5.96 -7.99 4.80
CA THR A 102 4.90 -7.27 4.08
C THR A 102 4.41 -6.02 4.81
N VAL A 103 4.41 -6.02 6.15
CA VAL A 103 4.06 -4.83 6.98
C VAL A 103 5.20 -3.81 7.02
N VAL A 104 6.46 -4.26 6.97
CA VAL A 104 7.62 -3.36 6.92
C VAL A 104 7.75 -2.69 5.55
N ASN A 105 7.32 -3.35 4.46
CA ASN A 105 7.47 -2.83 3.11
C ASN A 105 6.88 -1.41 2.90
N PRO A 106 5.65 -1.09 3.34
CA PRO A 106 5.12 0.29 3.33
C PRO A 106 5.95 1.30 4.12
N LEU A 107 6.56 0.89 5.24
CA LEU A 107 7.38 1.76 6.08
C LEU A 107 8.66 2.22 5.35
N THR A 108 9.14 1.45 4.38
CA THR A 108 10.29 1.85 3.55
C THR A 108 9.97 3.05 2.65
N GLY A 109 8.70 3.28 2.30
CA GLY A 109 8.28 4.46 1.54
C GLY A 109 8.47 5.77 2.31
N ILE A 110 8.32 5.74 3.64
CA ILE A 110 8.51 6.90 4.53
C ILE A 110 9.99 7.25 4.67
N LEU A 111 10.88 6.25 4.63
CA LEU A 111 12.33 6.41 4.84
C LEU A 111 13.08 6.90 3.60
N GLY A 112 12.44 6.90 2.41
CA GLY A 112 13.11 7.15 1.13
C GLY A 112 13.32 8.61 0.75
N TYR A 113 12.61 9.52 1.38
CA TYR A 113 12.72 10.94 1.12
C TYR A 113 13.17 11.67 2.37
N ARG A 114 14.01 12.70 2.21
CA ARG A 114 14.35 13.65 3.26
C ARG A 114 13.16 14.59 3.50
N LEU A 115 12.01 14.00 3.81
CA LEU A 115 10.79 14.70 4.16
C LEU A 115 10.93 15.09 5.62
N ASP A 116 10.97 16.40 5.90
CA ASP A 116 10.91 16.86 7.27
C ASP A 116 9.62 16.36 7.93
N ILE A 117 9.68 16.03 9.22
CA ILE A 117 8.56 15.44 9.96
C ILE A 117 7.29 16.30 9.85
N GLU A 118 7.46 17.62 9.77
CA GLU A 118 6.38 18.60 9.59
C GLU A 118 5.63 18.44 8.25
N HIS A 119 6.27 17.89 7.23
CA HIS A 119 5.69 17.70 5.90
C HIS A 119 5.06 16.31 5.71
N LEU A 120 5.15 15.38 6.67
CA LEU A 120 4.57 14.03 6.60
C LEU A 120 3.07 14.03 6.29
N VAL A 121 2.37 15.11 6.61
CA VAL A 121 0.94 15.27 6.32
C VAL A 121 0.61 15.13 4.83
N VAL A 122 1.56 15.42 3.93
CA VAL A 122 1.38 15.21 2.48
C VAL A 122 1.09 13.77 2.11
N ILE A 123 1.60 12.80 2.88
CA ILE A 123 1.47 11.37 2.57
C ILE A 123 0.10 10.83 3.02
N VAL A 124 -0.55 11.51 3.97
CA VAL A 124 -1.77 11.02 4.62
C VAL A 124 -2.91 10.74 3.63
N PRO A 125 -3.25 11.63 2.67
CA PRO A 125 -4.43 11.44 1.81
C PRO A 125 -4.34 10.18 0.95
N HIS A 126 -3.29 10.01 0.14
CA HIS A 126 -3.10 8.77 -0.61
C HIS A 126 -2.74 7.57 0.28
N GLY A 127 -1.93 7.80 1.33
CA GLY A 127 -1.41 6.76 2.20
C GLY A 127 -2.51 5.95 2.87
N ILE A 128 -3.58 6.58 3.36
CA ILE A 128 -4.71 5.85 3.99
C ILE A 128 -5.27 4.77 3.04
N PHE A 129 -5.42 5.09 1.75
CA PHE A 129 -5.95 4.15 0.76
C PHE A 129 -4.92 3.08 0.39
N GLU A 130 -3.64 3.46 0.24
CA GLU A 130 -2.54 2.51 -0.03
C GLU A 130 -2.43 1.47 1.10
N PHE A 131 -2.37 1.93 2.35
CA PHE A 131 -2.29 1.09 3.54
C PHE A 131 -3.52 0.19 3.67
N ALA A 132 -4.73 0.70 3.42
CA ALA A 132 -5.95 -0.10 3.46
C ALA A 132 -5.97 -1.18 2.38
N GLY A 133 -5.53 -0.86 1.16
CA GLY A 133 -5.42 -1.82 0.06
C GLY A 133 -4.44 -2.95 0.37
N LEU A 134 -3.24 -2.60 0.85
CA LEU A 134 -2.21 -3.57 1.23
C LEU A 134 -2.64 -4.45 2.42
N ALA A 135 -3.25 -3.85 3.45
CA ALA A 135 -3.78 -4.60 4.59
C ALA A 135 -4.85 -5.60 4.15
N LEU A 136 -5.74 -5.21 3.23
CA LEU A 136 -6.76 -6.10 2.70
C LEU A 136 -6.17 -7.25 1.89
N SER A 137 -5.08 -7.02 1.14
CA SER A 137 -4.34 -8.08 0.45
C SER A 137 -3.69 -9.07 1.42
N ILE A 138 -3.09 -8.60 2.52
CA ILE A 138 -2.54 -9.47 3.58
C ILE A 138 -3.64 -10.35 4.18
N VAL A 139 -4.75 -9.74 4.62
CA VAL A 139 -5.88 -10.46 5.22
C VAL A 139 -6.48 -11.47 4.25
N THR A 140 -6.59 -11.11 2.97
CA THR A 140 -7.12 -12.00 1.92
C THR A 140 -6.16 -13.17 1.65
N GLY A 141 -4.85 -12.91 1.59
CA GLY A 141 -3.82 -13.94 1.46
C GLY A 141 -3.86 -14.94 2.63
N LEU A 142 -3.94 -14.44 3.87
CA LEU A 142 -4.09 -15.27 5.07
C LEU A 142 -5.39 -16.09 5.05
N THR A 143 -6.51 -15.48 4.66
CA THR A 143 -7.79 -16.19 4.53
C THR A 143 -7.70 -17.34 3.53
N LEU A 144 -6.99 -17.14 2.41
CA LEU A 144 -6.78 -18.17 1.40
C LEU A 144 -5.81 -19.26 1.88
N ALA A 145 -4.75 -18.87 2.58
CA ALA A 145 -3.81 -19.80 3.22
C ALA A 145 -4.53 -20.73 4.20
N GLU A 146 -5.39 -20.18 5.05
CA GLU A 146 -6.22 -20.95 6.01
C GLU A 146 -7.18 -21.92 5.29
N ARG A 147 -7.74 -21.53 4.15
CA ARG A 147 -8.58 -22.46 3.34
C ARG A 147 -7.78 -23.61 2.72
N ILE A 148 -6.50 -23.40 2.43
CA ILE A 148 -5.62 -24.43 1.85
C ILE A 148 -5.09 -25.39 2.92
N LEU A 149 -4.65 -24.83 4.04
CA LEU A 149 -4.09 -25.54 5.18
C LEU A 149 -4.71 -24.98 6.48
N PRO A 150 -5.89 -25.50 6.89
CA PRO A 150 -6.61 -24.97 8.04
C PRO A 150 -5.87 -25.27 9.34
N LEU A 151 -5.73 -24.24 10.17
CA LEU A 151 -5.09 -24.33 11.49
C LEU A 151 -6.03 -24.93 12.55
N GLU A 152 -7.33 -24.80 12.36
CA GLU A 152 -8.36 -25.42 13.20
C GLU A 152 -9.06 -26.56 12.45
N CYS A 153 -9.62 -27.52 13.19
CA CYS A 153 -10.33 -28.68 12.65
C CYS A 153 -11.69 -28.33 11.98
N LEU A 154 -11.94 -27.05 11.70
CA LEU A 154 -13.08 -26.55 10.94
C LEU A 154 -12.78 -26.71 9.45
N GLN A 155 -13.25 -27.81 8.88
CA GLN A 155 -13.35 -27.96 7.43
C GLN A 155 -14.34 -26.92 6.89
N SER A 156 -13.84 -25.75 6.49
CA SER A 156 -14.62 -24.82 5.68
C SER A 156 -14.94 -25.49 4.34
N SER A 157 -16.21 -25.87 4.14
CA SER A 157 -16.71 -26.49 2.89
C SER A 157 -16.74 -25.52 1.70
N LYS A 158 -16.27 -24.28 1.88
CA LYS A 158 -16.23 -23.27 0.83
C LYS A 158 -15.04 -23.52 -0.08
N GLY A 159 -15.27 -23.42 -1.40
CA GLY A 159 -14.19 -23.46 -2.40
C GLY A 159 -13.10 -22.41 -2.11
N ILE A 160 -11.90 -22.62 -2.66
CA ILE A 160 -10.74 -21.76 -2.39
C ILE A 160 -11.06 -20.30 -2.79
N PHE A 161 -11.57 -20.07 -4.00
CA PHE A 161 -12.00 -18.77 -4.48
C PHE A 161 -13.54 -18.64 -4.41
N THR A 162 -14.02 -17.86 -3.45
CA THR A 162 -15.44 -17.50 -3.31
C THR A 162 -15.67 -16.03 -3.68
N GLY A 163 -16.94 -15.65 -3.86
CA GLY A 163 -17.32 -14.27 -4.18
C GLY A 163 -16.78 -13.25 -3.17
N ASP A 164 -16.70 -13.58 -1.87
CA ASP A 164 -16.10 -12.70 -0.86
C ASP A 164 -14.60 -12.46 -1.08
N ILE A 165 -13.85 -13.48 -1.52
CA ILE A 165 -12.42 -13.32 -1.83
C ILE A 165 -12.24 -12.43 -3.06
N ILE A 166 -13.02 -12.68 -4.12
CA ILE A 166 -12.97 -11.86 -5.34
C ILE A 166 -13.32 -10.41 -5.01
N LEU A 167 -14.37 -10.19 -4.21
CA LEU A 167 -14.75 -8.87 -3.75
C LEU A 167 -13.62 -8.18 -2.97
N LYS A 168 -12.97 -8.87 -2.03
CA LYS A 168 -11.83 -8.31 -1.28
C LYS A 168 -10.67 -7.91 -2.20
N ILE A 169 -10.36 -8.73 -3.22
CA ILE A 169 -9.32 -8.40 -4.21
C ILE A 169 -9.72 -7.16 -5.01
N ILE A 170 -10.96 -7.09 -5.51
CA ILE A 170 -11.45 -5.93 -6.26
C ILE A 170 -11.41 -4.67 -5.38
N VAL A 171 -11.86 -4.76 -4.12
CA VAL A 171 -11.83 -3.64 -3.17
C VAL A 171 -10.40 -3.20 -2.89
N ALA A 172 -9.45 -4.13 -2.71
CA ALA A 172 -8.05 -3.80 -2.53
C ALA A 172 -7.51 -3.01 -3.74
N LEU A 173 -7.80 -3.47 -4.96
CA LEU A 173 -7.39 -2.78 -6.18
C LEU A 173 -8.06 -1.41 -6.33
N MET A 174 -9.33 -1.27 -5.96
CA MET A 174 -10.00 0.05 -5.96
C MET A 174 -9.34 1.02 -4.98
N LEU A 175 -8.97 0.56 -3.77
CA LEU A 175 -8.26 1.37 -2.79
C LEU A 175 -6.89 1.81 -3.33
N ILE A 176 -6.12 0.90 -3.95
CA ILE A 176 -4.87 1.26 -4.63
C ILE A 176 -5.12 2.26 -5.78
N GLY A 177 -6.23 2.12 -6.51
CA GLY A 177 -6.65 3.08 -7.53
C GLY A 177 -6.91 4.48 -6.97
N PHE A 178 -7.58 4.59 -5.81
CA PHE A 178 -7.75 5.87 -5.13
C PHE A 178 -6.40 6.44 -4.67
N ALA A 179 -5.53 5.63 -4.07
CA ALA A 179 -4.18 6.07 -3.70
C ALA A 179 -3.41 6.59 -4.91
N ALA A 180 -3.48 5.90 -6.04
CA ALA A 180 -2.79 6.27 -7.28
C ALA A 180 -3.26 7.61 -7.86
N LEU A 181 -4.54 7.94 -7.72
CA LEU A 181 -5.08 9.25 -8.14
C LEU A 181 -4.60 10.36 -7.21
N LEU A 182 -4.57 10.09 -5.91
CA LEU A 182 -4.25 11.10 -4.89
C LEU A 182 -2.76 11.39 -4.81
N GLU A 183 -1.89 10.39 -5.00
CA GLU A 183 -0.46 10.53 -4.77
C GLU A 183 0.20 11.63 -5.63
N PRO A 184 0.02 11.70 -6.96
CA PRO A 184 0.59 12.80 -7.75
C PRO A 184 0.04 14.17 -7.34
N LEU A 185 -1.24 14.23 -6.94
CA LEU A 185 -1.87 15.47 -6.47
C LEU A 185 -1.26 15.92 -5.14
N ASP A 186 -1.07 15.00 -4.20
CA ASP A 186 -0.43 15.26 -2.91
C ASP A 186 0.97 15.85 -3.12
N TRP A 187 1.77 15.26 -4.02
CA TRP A 187 3.09 15.78 -4.36
C TRP A 187 3.03 17.15 -5.04
N MET A 188 2.07 17.41 -5.92
CA MET A 188 1.89 18.73 -6.53
C MET A 188 1.57 19.79 -5.49
N ILE A 189 0.69 19.50 -4.52
CA ILE A 189 0.35 20.40 -3.42
C ILE A 189 1.58 20.70 -2.58
N TYR A 190 2.38 19.68 -2.27
CA TYR A 190 3.64 19.87 -1.53
C TYR A 190 4.65 20.74 -2.27
N GLN A 191 4.89 20.48 -3.56
CA GLN A 191 5.80 21.31 -4.35
C GLN A 191 5.31 22.75 -4.46
N TYR A 192 3.99 22.96 -4.57
CA TYR A 192 3.39 24.29 -4.57
C TYR A 192 3.62 25.01 -3.24
N SER A 193 3.35 24.34 -2.11
CA SER A 193 3.57 24.88 -0.76
C SER A 193 5.03 25.31 -0.57
N LEU A 194 6.00 24.47 -0.96
CA LEU A 194 7.43 24.81 -0.88
C LEU A 194 7.81 26.00 -1.75
N TYR A 195 7.29 26.07 -2.98
CA TYR A 195 7.65 27.12 -3.93
C TYR A 195 7.09 28.49 -3.52
N TYR A 196 5.86 28.54 -3.00
CA TYR A 196 5.18 29.78 -2.63
C TYR A 196 5.28 30.12 -1.13
N GLY A 197 5.85 29.22 -0.31
CA GLY A 197 5.96 29.42 1.14
C GLY A 197 4.61 29.41 1.86
N GLU A 198 3.63 28.69 1.32
CA GLU A 198 2.28 28.57 1.91
C GLU A 198 2.19 27.39 2.89
N ASP A 199 1.27 27.48 3.85
CA ASP A 199 1.01 26.41 4.81
C ASP A 199 0.48 25.15 4.10
N LEU A 200 1.23 24.05 4.21
CA LEU A 200 0.94 22.78 3.54
C LEU A 200 -0.41 22.18 3.96
N LEU A 201 -0.72 22.22 5.26
CA LEU A 201 -1.96 21.64 5.79
C LEU A 201 -3.18 22.41 5.27
N GLU A 202 -3.13 23.74 5.31
CA GLU A 202 -4.17 24.60 4.77
C GLU A 202 -4.39 24.36 3.28
N LEU A 203 -3.30 24.24 2.50
CA LEU A 203 -3.35 23.99 1.06
C LEU A 203 -3.95 22.61 0.73
N LEU A 204 -3.57 21.56 1.47
CA LEU A 204 -4.16 20.22 1.36
C LEU A 204 -5.67 20.28 1.63
N VAL A 205 -6.09 20.88 2.74
CA VAL A 205 -7.51 20.99 3.12
C VAL A 205 -8.30 21.77 2.08
N LYS A 206 -7.80 22.92 1.62
CA LYS A 206 -8.45 23.73 0.58
C LYS A 206 -8.61 22.97 -0.72
N THR A 207 -7.55 22.28 -1.17
CA THR A 207 -7.54 21.55 -2.43
C THR A 207 -8.54 20.39 -2.39
N TYR A 208 -8.51 19.58 -1.33
CA TYR A 208 -9.43 18.45 -1.18
C TYR A 208 -10.88 18.89 -1.00
N LEU A 209 -11.15 19.94 -0.22
CA LEU A 209 -12.49 20.53 -0.14
C LEU A 209 -12.96 21.07 -1.49
N GLY A 210 -12.05 21.67 -2.28
CA GLY A 210 -12.34 22.13 -3.64
C GLY A 210 -12.77 20.99 -4.56
N ILE A 211 -12.03 19.88 -4.55
CA ILE A 211 -12.36 18.67 -5.33
C ILE A 211 -13.70 18.08 -4.90
N LEU A 212 -13.93 17.94 -3.59
CA LEU A 212 -15.20 17.44 -3.04
C LEU A 212 -16.38 18.34 -3.41
N LYS A 213 -16.17 19.66 -3.45
CA LYS A 213 -17.20 20.61 -3.90
C LYS A 213 -17.49 20.50 -5.39
N PHE A 214 -16.52 20.13 -6.23
CA PHE A 214 -16.73 19.97 -7.68
C PHE A 214 -17.39 18.64 -8.07
N LEU A 215 -17.17 17.58 -7.30
CA LEU A 215 -17.75 16.24 -7.52
C LEU A 215 -19.29 16.20 -7.67
N PRO A 216 -20.11 16.96 -6.92
CA PRO A 216 -21.56 17.02 -7.14
C PRO A 216 -22.00 17.91 -8.32
N TYR A 217 -21.18 18.86 -8.78
CA TYR A 217 -21.53 19.74 -9.90
C TYR A 217 -21.28 19.11 -11.28
N SER A 218 -20.43 18.09 -11.37
CA SER A 218 -20.19 17.34 -12.62
C SER A 218 -21.24 16.26 -12.93
N VAL A 219 -22.17 16.00 -12.00
CA VAL A 219 -23.23 14.97 -12.13
C VAL A 219 -24.62 15.58 -12.40
N LEU A 220 -24.77 16.90 -12.28
CA LEU A 220 -26.03 17.60 -12.58
C LEU A 220 -25.99 18.24 -13.98
N PRO A 221 -27.03 18.07 -14.81
CA PRO A 221 -27.05 18.67 -16.14
C PRO A 221 -26.95 20.19 -16.04
N VAL A 222 -26.11 20.75 -16.90
CA VAL A 222 -25.63 22.15 -17.01
C VAL A 222 -26.75 23.22 -17.09
N GLY A 223 -28.03 22.85 -17.08
CA GLY A 223 -29.17 23.74 -17.26
C GLY A 223 -29.73 24.44 -16.02
N LEU A 224 -29.32 24.10 -14.78
CA LEU A 224 -30.04 24.60 -13.58
C LEU A 224 -29.38 25.78 -12.83
N PHE A 225 -28.14 26.16 -13.15
CA PHE A 225 -27.40 27.18 -12.37
C PHE A 225 -27.24 28.55 -13.04
N GLN A 226 -27.83 28.77 -14.22
CA GLN A 226 -27.84 30.09 -14.85
C GLN A 226 -28.71 31.13 -14.08
N HIS A 227 -29.50 30.67 -13.11
CA HIS A 227 -30.38 31.55 -12.32
C HIS A 227 -29.76 32.05 -11.00
N LEU A 228 -28.63 31.47 -10.55
CA LEU A 228 -28.02 31.81 -9.25
C LEU A 228 -26.77 32.69 -9.34
N TYR A 229 -26.36 33.09 -10.56
CA TYR A 229 -25.20 33.99 -10.75
C TYR A 229 -25.58 35.45 -11.04
N ASN A 230 -26.86 35.81 -10.92
CA ASN A 230 -27.38 37.17 -11.16
C ASN A 230 -28.03 37.82 -9.92
N ARG A 231 -27.53 37.54 -8.71
CA ARG A 231 -27.81 38.35 -7.51
C ARG A 231 -26.61 38.41 -6.59
#